data_AF-A0A7W6K9P5-F1
#
_entry.id   AF-A0A7W6K9P5-F1
#
_cell.length_a   1.000
_cell.length_b   1.000
_cell.length_c   1.000
_cell.angle_alpha   90.00
_cell.angle_beta   90.00
_cell.angle_gamma   90.00
#
_symmetry.space_group_name_H-M   'P 1'
#
loop_
_entity.id
_entity.type
_entity.pdbx_description
1 polymer ?
#
loop_
_entity_poly.entity_id
_entity_poly.type
_entity_poly.pdbx_seq_one_letter_code
_entity_poly.pdbx_strand_id
1 'polypeptide(L)'
;MERVQNVMFKLARGHAAFELSLICGDTPDHFWCGTLSSLPPENHDIFNSVHFQEVLGEVGSRNQQRLMVIQMPIHSQNGEMHNVGMLINDWVDVQDNNYRYIAIDDMGVVIIRIVIAEFFACEVVWGILEDETQS
;
A
#
# COMPACT_ATOMS: atom_id res chain seq x y z
N MET A 1 5.34 -19.00 15.52
CA MET A 1 4.58 -18.04 14.70
C MET A 1 4.67 -16.62 15.22
N GLU A 2 4.40 -16.39 16.51
CA GLU A 2 4.44 -15.05 17.13
C GLU A 2 5.72 -14.23 16.85
N ARG A 3 6.91 -14.85 16.90
CA ARG A 3 8.17 -14.15 16.56
C ARG A 3 8.20 -13.62 15.13
N VAL A 4 7.68 -14.37 14.17
CA VAL A 4 7.62 -13.97 12.76
C VAL A 4 6.63 -12.84 12.60
N GLN A 5 5.45 -12.95 13.21
CA GLN A 5 4.44 -11.90 13.22
C GLN A 5 5.01 -10.58 13.79
N ASN A 6 5.72 -10.67 14.92
CA ASN A 6 6.37 -9.51 15.54
C ASN A 6 7.43 -8.87 14.64
N VAL A 7 8.18 -9.66 13.86
CA VAL A 7 9.14 -9.12 12.89
C VAL A 7 8.41 -8.43 11.75
N MET A 8 7.41 -9.08 11.14
CA MET A 8 6.65 -8.50 10.03
C MET A 8 5.93 -7.22 10.45
N PHE A 9 5.33 -7.19 11.64
CA PHE A 9 4.68 -6.01 12.17
C PHE A 9 5.66 -4.85 12.42
N LYS A 10 6.87 -5.13 12.90
CA LYS A 10 7.92 -4.11 13.03
C LYS A 10 8.38 -3.58 11.67
N LEU A 11 8.55 -4.47 10.67
CA LEU A 11 8.91 -4.06 9.32
C LEU A 11 7.81 -3.19 8.70
N ALA A 12 6.54 -3.55 8.87
CA ALA A 12 5.43 -2.78 8.36
C ALA A 12 5.41 -1.35 8.93
N ARG A 13 5.57 -1.20 10.26
CA ARG A 13 5.71 0.12 10.89
C ARG A 13 6.94 0.89 10.41
N GLY A 14 8.04 0.19 10.19
CA GLY A 14 9.26 0.78 9.63
C GLY A 14 9.02 1.39 8.25
N HIS A 15 8.29 0.68 7.37
CA HIS A 15 7.91 1.18 6.05
C HIS A 15 6.91 2.33 6.11
N ALA A 16 5.90 2.27 6.99
CA ALA A 16 5.01 3.41 7.19
C ALA A 16 5.78 4.68 7.59
N ALA A 17 6.69 4.57 8.58
CA ALA A 17 7.49 5.70 9.02
C ALA A 17 8.50 6.18 7.96
N PHE A 18 9.07 5.26 7.18
CA PHE A 18 10.11 5.59 6.19
C PHE A 18 9.55 6.14 4.88
N GLU A 19 8.47 5.57 4.37
CA GLU A 19 7.88 5.93 3.08
C GLU A 19 6.83 7.03 3.20
N LEU A 20 5.96 6.92 4.21
CA LEU A 20 4.77 7.76 4.37
C LEU A 20 5.00 8.87 5.39
N SER A 21 6.10 8.82 6.15
CA SER A 21 6.36 9.70 7.31
C SER A 21 5.34 9.54 8.46
N LEU A 22 4.56 8.46 8.45
CA LEU A 22 3.50 8.21 9.43
C LEU A 22 3.97 7.27 10.54
N ILE A 23 3.61 7.60 11.78
CA ILE A 23 3.82 6.73 12.94
C ILE A 23 2.52 5.98 13.24
N CYS A 24 2.43 4.74 12.78
CA CYS A 24 1.27 3.89 13.07
C CYS A 24 1.32 3.32 14.50
N GLY A 25 0.16 3.29 15.16
CA GLY A 25 0.00 2.80 16.53
C GLY A 25 0.28 1.30 16.73
N ASP A 26 0.21 0.86 17.98
CA ASP A 26 0.61 -0.50 18.38
C ASP A 26 -0.33 -1.61 17.94
N THR A 27 -1.62 -1.32 17.73
CA THR A 27 -2.61 -2.30 17.27
C THR A 27 -3.12 -1.88 15.88
N PRO A 28 -2.95 -2.73 14.85
CA PRO A 28 -3.55 -2.50 13.53
C PRO A 28 -5.01 -2.95 13.51
N ASP A 29 -5.81 -2.36 12.61
CA ASP A 29 -7.19 -2.81 12.36
C ASP A 29 -7.22 -4.15 11.62
N HIS A 30 -6.21 -4.39 10.78
CA HIS A 30 -6.01 -5.67 10.12
C HIS A 30 -4.53 -6.06 10.13
N PHE A 31 -4.27 -7.34 10.43
CA PHE A 31 -2.96 -7.93 10.32
C PHE A 31 -3.06 -9.35 9.77
N TRP A 32 -2.39 -9.59 8.66
CA TRP A 32 -2.23 -10.91 8.08
C TRP A 32 -0.77 -11.17 7.73
N CYS A 33 -0.29 -12.39 7.97
CA CYS A 33 0.96 -12.86 7.39
C CYS A 33 0.92 -14.37 7.16
N GLY A 34 1.49 -14.83 6.05
CA GLY A 34 1.43 -16.23 5.65
C GLY A 34 2.20 -16.48 4.37
N THR A 35 2.08 -17.69 3.83
CA THR A 35 2.59 -17.98 2.49
C THR A 35 1.67 -17.32 1.46
N LEU A 36 2.20 -16.85 0.34
CA LEU A 36 1.38 -16.32 -0.75
C LEU A 36 0.36 -17.36 -1.22
N SER A 37 0.74 -18.63 -1.27
CA SER A 37 -0.17 -19.74 -1.60
C SER A 37 -1.32 -19.97 -0.60
N SER A 38 -1.30 -19.33 0.56
CA SER A 38 -2.39 -19.38 1.54
C SER A 38 -3.40 -18.26 1.39
N LEU A 39 -3.13 -17.27 0.52
CA LEU A 39 -4.15 -16.30 0.14
C LEU A 39 -5.27 -17.02 -0.63
N PRO A 40 -6.54 -16.66 -0.38
CA PRO A 40 -7.62 -17.13 -1.22
C PRO A 40 -7.34 -16.76 -2.69
N PRO A 41 -7.59 -17.67 -3.66
CA PRO A 41 -7.33 -17.41 -5.08
C PRO A 41 -7.93 -16.09 -5.59
N GLU A 42 -9.11 -15.72 -5.09
CA GLU A 42 -9.81 -14.47 -5.39
C GLU A 42 -9.07 -13.20 -4.95
N ASN A 43 -8.16 -13.31 -3.97
CA ASN A 43 -7.42 -12.17 -3.41
C ASN A 43 -5.99 -12.07 -3.96
N HIS A 44 -5.52 -13.05 -4.74
CA HIS A 44 -4.16 -13.05 -5.28
C HIS A 44 -3.90 -11.83 -6.18
N ASP A 45 -4.83 -11.55 -7.10
CA ASP A 45 -4.66 -10.45 -8.05
C ASP A 45 -4.74 -9.09 -7.35
N ILE A 46 -5.68 -8.94 -6.40
CA ILE A 46 -5.86 -7.72 -5.61
C ILE A 46 -4.64 -7.46 -4.71
N PHE A 47 -4.06 -8.51 -4.13
CA PHE A 47 -2.86 -8.36 -3.30
C PHE A 47 -1.66 -7.89 -4.14
N ASN A 48 -1.48 -8.47 -5.33
CA ASN A 48 -0.33 -8.18 -6.20
C ASN A 48 -0.52 -6.95 -7.10
N SER A 49 -1.69 -6.34 -7.14
CA SER A 49 -1.95 -5.18 -7.99
C SER A 49 -1.18 -3.95 -7.52
N VAL A 50 -1.01 -3.00 -8.45
CA VAL A 50 -0.74 -1.60 -8.10
C VAL A 50 -1.91 -1.03 -7.29
N HIS A 51 -1.67 0.05 -6.57
CA HIS A 51 -2.72 0.83 -5.92
C HIS A 51 -3.05 2.06 -6.74
N PHE A 52 -4.34 2.29 -7.01
CA PHE A 52 -4.82 3.53 -7.63
C PHE A 52 -5.03 4.56 -6.54
N GLN A 53 -4.26 5.65 -6.60
CA GLN A 53 -4.21 6.66 -5.57
C GLN A 53 -5.30 7.71 -5.81
N GLU A 54 -6.20 7.91 -4.83
CA GLU A 54 -7.25 8.93 -4.90
C GLU A 54 -6.80 10.25 -4.26
N VAL A 55 -6.16 10.18 -3.10
CA VAL A 55 -5.70 11.35 -2.34
C VAL A 55 -4.18 11.35 -2.24
N LEU A 56 -3.55 12.52 -2.30
CA LEU A 56 -2.13 12.62 -1.98
C LEU A 56 -1.95 12.60 -0.46
N GLY A 57 -1.13 11.67 0.03
CA GLY A 57 -0.71 11.62 1.42
C GLY A 57 0.20 12.80 1.82
N GLU A 58 0.98 12.62 2.89
CA GLU A 58 1.83 13.68 3.43
C GLU A 58 2.79 14.29 2.38
N VAL A 59 2.79 15.62 2.29
CA VAL A 59 3.66 16.37 1.37
C VAL A 59 5.12 16.19 1.77
N GLY A 60 5.93 15.73 0.82
CA GLY A 60 7.36 15.48 1.03
C GLY A 60 7.67 14.07 1.53
N SER A 61 6.66 13.22 1.71
CA SER A 61 6.86 11.78 1.90
C SER A 61 7.60 11.15 0.71
N ARG A 62 8.30 10.04 0.95
CA ARG A 62 9.00 9.33 -0.14
C ARG A 62 8.01 8.67 -1.09
N ASN A 63 6.87 8.23 -0.57
CA ASN A 63 5.82 7.66 -1.39
C ASN A 63 5.34 8.64 -2.48
N GLN A 64 5.16 9.93 -2.13
CA GLN A 64 4.79 10.96 -3.10
C GLN A 64 5.77 11.07 -4.27
N GLN A 65 7.07 10.84 -4.04
CA GLN A 65 8.11 10.89 -5.08
C GLN A 65 8.07 9.69 -6.03
N ARG A 66 7.36 8.61 -5.67
CA ARG A 66 7.28 7.35 -6.41
C ARG A 66 5.96 7.17 -7.14
N LEU A 67 4.97 8.02 -6.88
CA LEU A 67 3.70 8.00 -7.59
C LEU A 67 3.92 8.22 -9.08
N MET A 68 3.30 7.39 -9.91
CA MET A 68 3.32 7.50 -11.35
C MET A 68 1.98 8.03 -11.87
N VAL A 69 2.03 8.75 -12.99
CA VAL A 69 0.81 9.18 -13.71
C VAL A 69 0.65 8.30 -14.93
N ILE A 70 -0.47 7.60 -15.03
CA ILE A 70 -0.91 6.94 -16.26
C ILE A 70 -1.97 7.79 -16.93
N GLN A 71 -1.95 7.85 -18.27
CA GLN A 71 -2.99 8.50 -19.06
C GLN A 71 -3.77 7.42 -19.80
N MET A 72 -5.05 7.30 -19.48
CA MET A 72 -5.94 6.33 -20.12
C MET A 72 -6.95 7.04 -21.02
N PRO A 73 -7.01 6.67 -22.31
CA PRO A 73 -8.05 7.17 -23.21
C PRO A 73 -9.39 6.54 -22.85
N ILE A 74 -10.38 7.36 -22.54
CA ILE A 74 -11.75 6.93 -22.25
C ILE A 74 -12.72 7.52 -23.26
N HIS A 75 -13.71 6.74 -23.68
CA HIS A 75 -14.84 7.21 -24.46
C HIS A 75 -15.85 7.88 -23.53
N SER A 76 -16.15 9.15 -23.79
CA SER A 76 -17.29 9.82 -23.18
C SER A 76 -18.61 9.35 -23.82
N GLN A 77 -19.72 9.58 -23.14
CA GLN A 77 -21.07 9.22 -23.60
C GLN A 77 -21.46 9.87 -24.94
N ASN A 78 -20.81 10.98 -25.31
CA ASN A 78 -20.97 11.69 -26.57
C ASN A 78 -20.06 11.13 -27.70
N GLY A 79 -19.27 10.09 -27.46
CA GLY A 79 -18.36 9.48 -28.43
C GLY A 79 -17.00 10.18 -28.58
N GLU A 80 -16.74 11.23 -27.81
CA GLU A 80 -15.45 11.90 -27.79
C GLU A 80 -14.43 11.14 -26.93
N MET A 81 -13.16 11.18 -27.35
CA MET A 81 -12.05 10.56 -26.64
C MET A 81 -11.41 11.57 -25.69
N HIS A 82 -11.35 11.23 -24.41
CA HIS A 82 -10.69 12.05 -23.40
C HIS A 82 -9.65 11.21 -22.67
N ASN A 83 -8.45 11.77 -22.49
CA ASN A 83 -7.44 11.16 -21.64
C ASN A 83 -7.70 11.56 -20.20
N VAL A 84 -7.84 10.57 -19.32
CA VAL A 84 -7.89 10.80 -17.87
C VAL A 84 -6.55 10.38 -17.28
N GLY A 85 -5.98 11.30 -16.49
CA GLY A 85 -4.80 11.01 -15.68
C GLY A 85 -5.21 10.27 -14.41
N MET A 86 -4.56 9.15 -14.14
CA MET A 86 -4.71 8.42 -12.87
C MET A 86 -3.35 8.36 -12.18
N LEU A 87 -3.36 8.51 -10.86
CA LEU A 87 -2.18 8.29 -10.03
C LEU A 87 -2.12 6.83 -9.64
N ILE A 88 -0.95 6.22 -9.80
CA ILE A 88 -0.70 4.84 -9.38
C ILE A 88 0.51 4.82 -8.45
N ASN A 89 0.40 3.97 -7.43
CA ASN A 89 1.46 3.61 -6.51
C ASN A 89 1.77 2.13 -6.75
N ASP A 90 3.01 1.83 -7.12
CA ASP A 90 3.44 0.48 -7.48
C ASP A 90 4.39 -0.08 -6.42
N TRP A 91 4.62 -1.38 -6.50
CA TRP A 91 5.58 -2.09 -5.68
C TRP A 91 6.99 -1.51 -5.84
N VAL A 92 7.67 -1.37 -4.70
CA VAL A 92 9.10 -1.11 -4.65
C VAL A 92 9.83 -2.44 -4.57
N ASP A 93 10.43 -2.85 -5.68
CA ASP A 93 11.37 -3.97 -5.73
C ASP A 93 12.74 -3.53 -5.17
N VAL A 94 13.08 -4.01 -3.98
CA VAL A 94 14.36 -3.69 -3.31
C VAL A 94 15.44 -4.68 -3.72
N GLN A 95 15.06 -5.94 -3.85
CA GLN A 95 15.92 -7.04 -4.27
C GLN A 95 15.12 -7.96 -5.17
N ASP A 96 15.57 -8.12 -6.41
CA ASP A 96 14.90 -8.93 -7.43
C ASP A 96 14.47 -10.29 -6.90
N ASN A 97 13.16 -10.55 -6.97
CA ASN A 97 12.50 -11.80 -6.52
C ASN A 97 12.74 -12.17 -5.04
N ASN A 98 13.25 -11.25 -4.22
CA ASN A 98 13.57 -11.52 -2.82
C ASN A 98 12.90 -10.58 -1.84
N TYR A 99 12.78 -9.30 -2.16
CA TYR A 99 12.13 -8.36 -1.26
C TYR A 99 11.46 -7.23 -2.03
N ARG A 100 10.14 -7.16 -1.90
CA ARG A 100 9.34 -6.06 -2.40
C ARG A 100 8.29 -5.64 -1.38
N TYR A 101 7.92 -4.37 -1.43
CA TYR A 101 6.87 -3.82 -0.58
C TYR A 101 6.08 -2.76 -1.31
N ILE A 102 4.88 -2.48 -0.83
CA ILE A 102 4.13 -1.28 -1.20
C ILE A 102 3.63 -0.64 0.09
N ALA A 103 3.77 0.68 0.17
CA ALA A 103 3.28 1.49 1.26
C ALA A 103 2.23 2.46 0.70
N ILE A 104 1.02 2.39 1.23
CA ILE A 104 -0.15 3.13 0.75
C ILE A 104 -0.64 3.99 1.90
N ASP A 105 -0.82 5.28 1.63
CA ASP A 105 -1.55 6.24 2.47
C ASP A 105 -2.63 6.82 1.56
N ASP A 106 -3.87 6.36 1.71
CA ASP A 106 -4.97 6.80 0.86
C ASP A 106 -6.28 6.80 1.63
N MET A 107 -7.12 7.82 1.40
CA MET A 107 -8.46 7.92 1.98
C MET A 107 -8.54 7.66 3.50
N GLY A 108 -7.53 8.11 4.25
CA GLY A 108 -7.44 7.92 5.70
C GLY A 108 -7.08 6.50 6.13
N VAL A 109 -6.52 5.69 5.24
CA VAL A 109 -6.10 4.32 5.52
C VAL A 109 -4.64 4.13 5.12
N VAL A 110 -3.86 3.57 6.03
CA VAL A 110 -2.49 3.13 5.78
C VAL A 110 -2.47 1.62 5.55
N ILE A 111 -1.95 1.20 4.40
CA ILE A 111 -1.76 -0.22 4.07
C ILE A 111 -0.29 -0.45 3.75
N ILE A 112 0.32 -1.42 4.44
CA ILE A 112 1.66 -1.88 4.13
C ILE A 112 1.60 -3.34 3.72
N ARG A 113 2.05 -3.64 2.50
CA ARG A 113 2.26 -5.03 2.05
C ARG A 113 3.73 -5.29 1.85
N ILE A 114 4.17 -6.48 2.25
CA ILE A 114 5.55 -6.94 2.12
C ILE A 114 5.52 -8.35 1.54
N VAL A 115 6.41 -8.61 0.59
CA VAL A 115 6.68 -9.95 0.04
C VAL A 115 8.16 -10.26 0.20
N ILE A 116 8.45 -11.46 0.72
CA ILE A 116 9.79 -12.00 0.93
C ILE A 116 9.93 -13.28 0.10
N ALA A 117 10.97 -13.35 -0.72
CA ALA A 117 11.33 -14.48 -1.57
C ALA A 117 10.20 -14.97 -2.49
N GLU A 118 9.29 -14.08 -2.90
CA GLU A 118 8.05 -14.43 -3.63
C GLU A 118 7.28 -15.62 -3.01
N PHE A 119 7.40 -15.79 -1.69
CA PHE A 119 6.86 -16.94 -0.97
C PHE A 119 6.09 -16.52 0.26
N PHE A 120 6.65 -15.65 1.09
CA PHE A 120 6.03 -15.22 2.35
C PHE A 120 5.58 -13.77 2.25
N ALA A 121 4.37 -13.49 2.71
CA ALA A 121 3.75 -12.18 2.59
C ALA A 121 3.14 -11.70 3.91
N CYS A 122 2.96 -10.39 4.00
CA CYS A 122 2.27 -9.74 5.10
C CYS A 122 1.48 -8.54 4.57
N GLU A 123 0.30 -8.32 5.14
CA GLU A 123 -0.50 -7.11 4.99
C GLU A 123 -0.83 -6.57 6.38
N VAL A 124 -0.65 -5.27 6.56
CA VAL A 124 -1.02 -4.57 7.79
C VAL A 124 -1.79 -3.31 7.41
N VAL A 125 -2.91 -3.07 8.09
CA VAL A 125 -3.79 -1.94 7.84
C VAL A 125 -4.04 -1.17 9.12
N TRP A 126 -3.97 0.16 9.02
CA TRP A 126 -4.40 1.10 10.05
C TRP A 126 -5.36 2.12 9.43
N GLY A 127 -6.54 2.28 10.02
CA GLY A 127 -7.41 3.42 9.80
C GLY A 127 -6.90 4.60 10.61
N ILE A 128 -6.71 5.73 9.95
CA ILE A 128 -6.46 7.01 10.59
C ILE A 128 -7.84 7.61 10.84
N LEU A 129 -8.34 7.47 12.07
CA LEU A 129 -9.43 8.33 12.53
C LEU A 129 -8.86 9.75 12.61
N GLU A 130 -9.35 10.66 11.77
CA GLU A 130 -9.12 12.09 11.98
C GLU A 130 -9.80 12.46 13.31
N ASP A 131 -9.01 12.56 14.38
CA ASP A 131 -9.44 13.28 15.58
C ASP A 131 -9.51 14.77 15.24
N GLU A 132 -10.61 15.19 14.59
CA GLU A 132 -11.06 16.57 14.59
C GLU A 132 -11.55 16.93 16.01
N THR A 133 -10.64 17.01 16.98
CA THR A 133 -10.92 17.74 18.23
C THR A 133 -9.64 18.11 18.98
N GLN A 134 -9.05 19.25 18.61
CA GLN A 134 -8.62 20.30 19.55
C GLN A 134 -8.00 21.50 18.82
N SER A 135 -8.83 22.52 18.57
CA SER A 135 -8.44 23.94 18.51
C SER A 135 -9.54 24.77 19.13
#